data_AF-A0A7S1RYL1-F1
#
_entry.id   AF-A0A7S1RYL1-F1
#
_cell.length_a   1.000
_cell.length_b   1.000
_cell.length_c   1.000
_cell.angle_alpha   90.00
_cell.angle_beta   90.00
_cell.angle_gamma   90.00
#
_symmetry.space_group_name_H-M   'P 1'
#
loop_
_entity.id
_entity.type
_entity.pdbx_description
1 polymer ?
#
loop_
_entity_poly.entity_id
_entity_poly.type
_entity_poly.pdbx_seq_one_letter_code
_entity_poly.pdbx_strand_id
1 'polypeptide(L)'
;ADEARRVTSFPSYLALASTWDPFLVEEVAVAVAEEFRALGANLMLGPAINVHRLTSHAESFDSLSGEDPILGSVLTRSWCLAVHHRGIITIPKFLGRIEQAPVRYSNRTSNITAWDAFYPPFEAAVDSGAA
;
A
#
# COMPACT_ATOMS: atom_id res chain seq x y z
N ALA A 1 -32.97 -8.76 -1.85
CA ALA A 1 -31.93 -7.73 -1.67
C ALA A 1 -30.60 -8.44 -1.47
N ASP A 2 -29.52 -7.89 -2.03
CA ASP A 2 -28.11 -8.25 -1.75
C ASP A 2 -27.43 -9.46 -2.40
N GLU A 3 -27.76 -9.76 -3.67
CA GLU A 3 -26.73 -10.32 -4.58
C GLU A 3 -25.97 -9.20 -5.33
N ALA A 4 -26.41 -7.95 -5.13
CA ALA A 4 -25.86 -6.75 -5.72
C ALA A 4 -24.56 -6.34 -5.00
N ARG A 5 -23.42 -6.63 -5.66
CA ARG A 5 -22.03 -6.22 -5.36
C ARG A 5 -21.23 -7.13 -4.41
N ARG A 6 -21.01 -8.37 -4.85
CA ARG A 6 -19.83 -9.13 -4.38
C ARG A 6 -18.58 -8.59 -5.07
N VAL A 7 -17.47 -8.58 -4.34
CA VAL A 7 -16.13 -8.20 -4.83
C VAL A 7 -15.14 -9.31 -4.50
N THR A 8 -14.02 -9.34 -5.20
CA THR A 8 -12.97 -10.33 -4.92
C THR A 8 -12.26 -9.97 -3.61
N SER A 9 -12.14 -10.95 -2.72
CA SER A 9 -11.27 -10.85 -1.55
C SER A 9 -9.87 -11.30 -1.95
N PHE A 10 -9.02 -10.35 -2.33
CA PHE A 10 -7.61 -10.61 -2.66
C PHE A 10 -6.80 -11.01 -1.41
N PRO A 11 -5.61 -11.63 -1.59
CA PRO A 11 -4.66 -11.83 -0.50
C PRO A 11 -4.32 -10.51 0.19
N SER A 12 -3.92 -10.59 1.47
CA SER A 12 -3.46 -9.41 2.19
C SER A 12 -2.21 -8.81 1.54
N TYR A 13 -1.98 -7.52 1.74
CA TYR A 13 -0.79 -6.87 1.19
C TYR A 13 0.52 -7.47 1.72
N LEU A 14 0.55 -7.96 2.97
CA LEU A 14 1.70 -8.70 3.48
C LEU A 14 1.94 -10.02 2.73
N ALA A 15 0.87 -10.75 2.37
CA ALA A 15 1.00 -11.95 1.57
C ALA A 15 1.54 -11.62 0.17
N LEU A 16 1.06 -10.55 -0.46
CA LEU A 16 1.58 -10.04 -1.73
C LEU A 16 3.05 -9.61 -1.61
N ALA A 17 3.41 -8.86 -0.57
CA ALA A 17 4.79 -8.44 -0.33
C ALA A 17 5.74 -9.64 -0.15
N SER A 18 5.25 -10.71 0.49
CA SER A 18 6.00 -11.95 0.70
C SER A 18 6.28 -12.73 -0.60
N THR A 19 5.70 -12.34 -1.73
CA THR A 19 6.01 -12.95 -3.04
C THR A 19 7.30 -12.40 -3.64
N TRP A 20 7.71 -11.18 -3.24
CA TRP A 20 8.84 -10.45 -3.84
C TRP A 20 8.71 -10.29 -5.37
N ASP A 21 7.49 -10.41 -5.89
CA ASP A 21 7.22 -10.41 -7.34
C ASP A 21 6.42 -9.15 -7.72
N PRO A 22 7.09 -8.13 -8.28
CA PRO A 22 6.41 -6.90 -8.71
C PRO A 22 5.42 -7.15 -9.85
N PHE A 23 5.64 -8.15 -10.70
CA PHE A 23 4.73 -8.46 -11.81
C PHE A 23 3.44 -9.09 -11.28
N LEU A 24 3.55 -9.98 -10.31
CA LEU A 24 2.36 -10.53 -9.64
C LEU A 24 1.57 -9.44 -8.90
N VAL A 25 2.26 -8.50 -8.24
CA VAL A 25 1.62 -7.34 -7.61
C VAL A 25 0.90 -6.47 -8.65
N GLU A 26 1.51 -6.23 -9.81
CA GLU A 26 0.88 -5.52 -10.93
C GLU A 26 -0.39 -6.24 -11.42
N GLU A 27 -0.34 -7.56 -11.63
CA GLU A 27 -1.50 -8.35 -12.06
C GLU A 27 -2.67 -8.25 -11.09
N VAL A 28 -2.38 -8.36 -9.79
CA VAL A 28 -3.39 -8.21 -8.73
C VAL A 28 -3.93 -6.78 -8.71
N ALA A 29 -3.06 -5.77 -8.80
CA ALA A 29 -3.45 -4.37 -8.81
C ALA A 29 -4.36 -4.02 -10.00
N VAL A 30 -4.09 -4.58 -11.19
CA VAL A 30 -4.94 -4.46 -12.37
C VAL A 30 -6.33 -5.04 -12.08
N ALA A 31 -6.41 -6.26 -11.56
CA ALA A 31 -7.68 -6.91 -11.27
C ALA A 31 -8.51 -6.11 -10.24
N VAL A 32 -7.87 -5.61 -9.18
CA VAL A 32 -8.51 -4.75 -8.18
C VAL A 32 -9.02 -3.47 -8.83
N ALA A 33 -8.22 -2.80 -9.66
CA ALA A 33 -8.61 -1.55 -10.30
C ALA A 33 -9.77 -1.73 -11.30
N GLU A 34 -9.83 -2.87 -12.00
CA GLU A 34 -10.95 -3.22 -12.87
C GLU A 34 -12.26 -3.40 -12.07
N GLU A 35 -12.21 -3.99 -10.87
CA GLU A 35 -13.37 -4.05 -9.98
C GLU A 35 -13.81 -2.67 -9.50
N PHE A 36 -12.88 -1.78 -9.14
CA PHE A 36 -13.19 -0.40 -8.75
C PHE A 36 -13.89 0.35 -9.89
N ARG A 37 -13.38 0.23 -11.12
CA ARG A 37 -14.02 0.82 -12.31
C ARG A 37 -15.42 0.25 -12.53
N ALA A 38 -15.59 -1.06 -12.43
CA ALA A 38 -16.87 -1.73 -12.65
C ALA A 38 -17.93 -1.29 -11.62
N LEU A 39 -17.50 -0.93 -10.41
CA LEU A 39 -18.34 -0.37 -9.35
C LEU A 39 -18.62 1.13 -9.51
N GLY A 40 -17.96 1.81 -10.45
CA GLY A 40 -18.04 3.26 -10.64
C GLY A 40 -17.29 4.05 -9.56
N ALA A 41 -16.32 3.42 -8.88
CA ALA A 41 -15.43 4.09 -7.95
C ALA A 41 -14.22 4.67 -8.71
N ASN A 42 -13.80 5.88 -8.36
CA ASN A 42 -12.71 6.59 -9.06
C ASN A 42 -11.42 6.63 -8.24
N LEU A 43 -11.48 6.25 -6.97
CA LEU A 43 -10.36 6.31 -6.03
C LEU A 43 -10.37 5.09 -5.10
N MET A 44 -9.19 4.69 -4.67
CA MET A 44 -8.95 3.60 -3.74
C MET A 44 -8.18 4.11 -2.52
N LEU A 45 -8.68 3.80 -1.32
CA LEU A 45 -8.03 4.12 -0.04
C LEU A 45 -6.87 3.15 0.26
N GLY A 46 -5.92 3.07 -0.65
CA GLY A 46 -4.74 2.23 -0.57
C GLY A 46 -3.78 2.47 -1.74
N PRO A 47 -2.61 1.81 -1.71
CA PRO A 47 -2.20 0.79 -0.73
C PRO A 47 -1.75 1.40 0.61
N ALA A 48 -1.75 0.60 1.70
CA ALA A 48 -0.91 0.94 2.85
C ALA A 48 0.53 0.50 2.54
N ILE A 49 1.50 1.32 2.92
CA ILE A 49 2.90 1.19 2.49
C ILE A 49 3.88 1.58 3.61
N ASN A 50 3.43 1.42 4.85
CA ASN A 50 4.27 1.65 6.01
C ASN A 50 5.26 0.48 6.14
N VAL A 51 6.50 0.81 6.49
CA VAL A 51 7.54 -0.20 6.73
C VAL A 51 7.39 -0.78 8.13
N HIS A 52 7.26 -2.11 8.17
CA HIS A 52 7.01 -2.89 9.38
C HIS A 52 8.15 -2.70 10.38
N ARG A 53 7.78 -2.14 11.54
CA ARG A 53 8.74 -1.89 12.62
C ARG A 53 8.47 -2.77 13.84
N LEU A 54 7.20 -2.97 14.18
CA LEU A 54 6.78 -3.66 15.40
C LEU A 54 6.04 -4.93 15.01
N THR A 55 6.52 -6.08 15.48
CA THR A 55 5.88 -7.38 15.25
C THR A 55 4.46 -7.48 15.82
N SER A 56 4.12 -6.63 16.80
CA SER A 56 2.79 -6.54 17.41
C SER A 56 1.86 -5.53 16.73
N HIS A 57 2.30 -4.87 15.65
CA HIS A 57 1.46 -3.91 14.94
C HIS A 57 0.35 -4.63 14.18
N ALA A 58 -0.89 -4.41 14.63
CA ALA A 58 -2.05 -5.16 14.11
C ALA A 58 -2.38 -4.84 12.65
N GLU A 59 -1.96 -3.69 12.12
CA GLU A 59 -2.26 -3.28 10.73
C GLU A 59 -1.17 -3.74 9.74
N SER A 60 -0.11 -4.45 10.19
CA SER A 60 0.97 -4.93 9.31
C SER A 60 0.50 -5.88 8.20
N PHE A 61 -0.62 -6.58 8.37
CA PHE A 61 -1.15 -7.42 7.27
C PHE A 61 -1.58 -6.58 6.05
N ASP A 62 -1.91 -5.30 6.25
CA ASP A 62 -2.46 -4.39 5.25
C ASP A 62 -1.38 -3.52 4.59
N SER A 63 -0.09 -3.73 4.87
CA SER A 63 0.99 -2.95 4.26
C SER A 63 1.77 -3.73 3.19
N LEU A 64 1.95 -3.10 2.02
CA LEU A 64 2.68 -3.63 0.86
C LEU A 64 4.16 -3.23 0.91
N SER A 65 4.80 -3.40 2.07
CA SER A 65 6.22 -3.06 2.23
C SER A 65 7.02 -4.09 3.00
N GLY A 66 6.38 -4.89 3.87
CA GLY A 66 7.15 -5.70 4.81
C GLY A 66 8.04 -4.82 5.67
N GLU A 67 9.19 -5.32 6.11
CA GLU A 67 10.16 -4.58 6.93
C GLU A 67 11.25 -3.86 6.12
N ASP A 68 11.28 -4.05 4.80
CA ASP A 68 12.33 -3.51 3.93
C ASP A 68 11.81 -2.34 3.07
N PRO A 69 12.40 -1.13 3.17
CA PRO A 69 11.94 0.03 2.42
C PRO A 69 12.14 -0.10 0.90
N ILE A 70 13.13 -0.87 0.44
CA ILE A 70 13.41 -1.05 -0.98
C ILE A 70 12.37 -1.95 -1.62
N LEU A 71 12.06 -3.08 -0.97
CA LEU A 71 10.96 -3.96 -1.35
C LEU A 71 9.65 -3.17 -1.40
N GLY A 72 9.34 -2.41 -0.34
CA GLY A 72 8.16 -1.56 -0.32
C GLY A 72 8.11 -0.56 -1.46
N SER A 73 9.22 0.08 -1.81
CA SER A 73 9.29 1.03 -2.93
C SER A 73 9.00 0.35 -4.28
N VAL A 74 9.61 -0.80 -4.53
CA VAL A 74 9.44 -1.56 -5.79
C VAL A 74 8.00 -2.03 -5.96
N LEU A 75 7.40 -2.60 -4.91
CA LEU A 75 6.04 -3.12 -4.96
C LEU A 75 5.00 -1.99 -5.02
N THR A 76 5.22 -0.91 -4.26
CA THR A 76 4.34 0.27 -4.27
C THR A 76 4.29 0.92 -5.65
N ARG A 77 5.44 1.06 -6.32
CA ARG A 77 5.51 1.57 -7.68
C ARG A 77 4.71 0.70 -8.65
N SER A 78 4.89 -0.61 -8.56
CA SER A 78 4.18 -1.59 -9.41
C SER A 78 2.66 -1.49 -9.21
N TRP A 79 2.21 -1.43 -7.95
CA TRP A 79 0.80 -1.25 -7.62
C TRP A 79 0.24 0.09 -8.13
N CYS A 80 0.88 1.21 -7.82
CA CYS A 80 0.34 2.53 -8.16
C CYS A 80 0.22 2.73 -9.67
N LEU A 81 1.26 2.39 -10.44
CA LEU A 81 1.22 2.52 -11.89
C LEU A 81 0.12 1.64 -12.51
N ALA A 82 -0.01 0.40 -12.05
CA ALA A 82 -1.03 -0.54 -12.52
C ALA A 82 -2.44 0.01 -12.32
N VAL A 83 -2.74 0.50 -11.10
CA VAL A 83 -4.04 1.07 -10.76
C VAL A 83 -4.30 2.35 -11.56
N HIS A 84 -3.31 3.23 -11.68
CA HIS A 84 -3.42 4.48 -12.45
C HIS A 84 -3.64 4.25 -13.95
N HIS A 85 -3.00 3.23 -14.54
CA HIS A 85 -3.25 2.85 -15.94
C HIS A 85 -4.69 2.39 -16.19
N ARG A 86 -5.40 1.97 -15.14
CA ARG A 86 -6.84 1.68 -15.16
C ARG A 86 -7.68 2.90 -14.78
N GLY A 87 -7.12 4.09 -14.63
CA GLY A 87 -7.87 5.32 -14.39
C GLY A 87 -8.51 5.41 -12.99
N ILE A 88 -8.01 4.64 -12.04
CA ILE A 88 -8.36 4.73 -10.62
C ILE A 88 -7.24 5.47 -9.91
N ILE A 89 -7.57 6.38 -9.00
CA ILE A 89 -6.59 7.10 -8.16
C ILE A 89 -6.21 6.23 -6.96
N THR A 90 -4.91 6.07 -6.66
CA THR A 90 -4.47 5.48 -5.39
C THR A 90 -4.28 6.57 -4.33
N ILE A 91 -4.52 6.20 -3.07
CA ILE A 91 -4.27 7.03 -1.89
C ILE A 91 -3.33 6.24 -0.98
N PRO A 92 -2.01 6.38 -1.14
CA PRO A 92 -1.03 5.74 -0.28
C PRO A 92 -1.19 6.25 1.14
N LYS A 93 -1.54 5.35 2.06
CA LYS A 93 -2.05 5.77 3.38
C LYS A 93 -1.02 5.67 4.48
N PHE A 94 -1.33 6.42 5.55
CA PHE A 94 -0.66 6.44 6.84
C PHE A 94 0.74 7.08 6.87
N LEU A 95 1.01 8.01 5.96
CA LEU A 95 2.20 8.86 6.02
C LEU A 95 2.35 9.50 7.42
N GLY A 96 3.56 9.40 7.99
CA GLY A 96 3.87 9.91 9.33
C GLY A 96 3.45 8.99 10.48
N ARG A 97 2.67 7.93 10.23
CA ARG A 97 2.42 6.86 11.21
C ARG A 97 3.55 5.83 11.19
N ILE A 98 4.78 6.29 11.41
CA ILE A 98 5.97 5.45 11.65
C ILE A 98 5.63 4.50 12.80
N GLU A 99 5.59 3.20 12.52
CA GLU A 99 4.55 2.32 13.04
C GLU A 99 4.54 2.17 14.57
N GLN A 100 3.40 2.54 15.17
CA GLN A 100 3.11 2.43 16.61
C GLN A 100 2.05 1.38 16.91
N ALA A 101 2.15 0.82 18.11
CA ALA A 101 1.02 0.32 18.91
C ALA A 101 0.61 1.38 19.97
N PRO A 102 -0.53 1.23 20.65
CA PRO A 102 -1.81 1.89 20.35
C PRO A 102 -1.87 3.42 20.59
N VAL A 103 -2.42 4.12 19.59
CA VAL A 103 -3.26 5.35 19.64
C VAL A 103 -2.69 6.68 20.21
N ARG A 104 -1.61 6.77 20.99
CA ARG A 104 -1.25 8.06 21.66
C ARG A 104 0.23 8.41 21.88
N TYR A 105 1.13 8.24 20.91
CA TYR A 105 2.48 8.81 21.08
C TYR A 105 2.96 9.62 19.87
N SER A 106 3.70 10.70 20.17
CA SER A 106 4.54 11.39 19.19
C SER A 106 5.52 10.40 18.57
N ASN A 107 5.50 10.26 17.25
CA ASN A 107 6.51 9.52 16.51
C ASN A 107 7.80 10.32 16.45
N ARG A 108 8.67 10.10 17.43
CA ARG A 108 10.01 10.68 17.46
C ARG A 108 10.97 9.76 16.73
N THR A 109 11.25 10.10 15.48
CA THR A 109 12.33 9.51 14.69
C THR A 109 13.34 10.58 14.34
N SER A 110 14.59 10.21 14.05
CA SER A 110 15.51 11.14 13.42
C SER A 110 15.08 11.39 11.97
N ASN A 111 15.39 12.57 11.41
CA ASN A 111 15.10 12.84 10.00
C ASN A 111 15.77 11.80 9.09
N ILE A 112 17.01 11.42 9.38
CA ILE A 112 17.74 10.42 8.60
C ILE A 112 16.97 9.10 8.58
N THR A 113 16.58 8.59 9.75
CA THR A 113 15.80 7.34 9.82
C THR A 113 14.43 7.47 9.14
N ALA A 114 13.78 8.64 9.19
CA ALA A 114 12.52 8.86 8.49
C ALA A 114 12.69 8.69 6.98
N TRP A 115 13.69 9.36 6.41
CA TRP A 115 13.96 9.36 4.96
C TRP A 115 14.59 8.06 4.47
N ASP A 116 15.43 7.41 5.26
CA ASP A 116 16.12 6.18 4.84
C ASP A 116 15.23 4.93 5.01
N ALA A 117 14.34 4.90 6.02
CA ALA A 117 13.64 3.67 6.40
C ALA A 117 12.12 3.72 6.22
N PHE A 118 11.47 4.87 6.32
CA PHE A 118 9.99 4.92 6.37
C PHE A 118 9.34 5.62 5.18
N TYR A 119 10.01 6.60 4.60
CA TYR A 119 9.50 7.36 3.46
C TYR A 119 9.83 6.82 2.07
N PRO A 120 10.80 5.91 1.82
CA PRO A 120 11.06 5.43 0.47
C PRO A 120 9.83 4.86 -0.26
N PRO A 121 8.95 4.05 0.37
CA PRO A 121 7.74 3.59 -0.31
C PRO A 121 6.79 4.74 -0.69
N PHE A 122 6.71 5.80 0.14
CA PHE A 122 5.88 6.97 -0.13
C PHE A 122 6.47 7.83 -1.24
N GLU A 123 7.78 8.00 -1.27
CA GLU A 123 8.49 8.66 -2.37
C GLU A 123 8.22 7.92 -3.69
N ALA A 124 8.34 6.60 -3.71
CA ALA A 124 8.01 5.77 -4.87
C ALA A 124 6.54 5.90 -5.31
N ALA A 125 5.61 6.07 -4.37
CA ALA A 125 4.20 6.30 -4.68
C ALA A 125 3.98 7.67 -5.34
N VAL A 126 4.59 8.73 -4.80
CA VAL A 126 4.53 10.09 -5.35
C VAL A 126 5.14 10.12 -6.76
N ASP A 127 6.30 9.49 -6.96
CA ASP A 127 6.95 9.37 -8.27
C ASP A 127 6.11 8.58 -9.29
N SER A 128 5.19 7.73 -8.80
CA SER A 128 4.23 6.98 -9.61
C SER A 128 2.93 7.76 -9.90
N GLY A 129 2.85 9.02 -9.46
CA GLY A 129 1.70 9.90 -9.65
C GLY A 129 0.54 9.67 -8.67
N ALA A 130 0.81 9.07 -7.50
CA ALA A 130 -0.21 8.89 -6.47
C ALA A 130 -0.59 10.24 -5.83
N ALA A 131 -1.83 10.33 -5.35
CA ALA A 131 -2.42 11.56 -4.82
C ALA A 131 -2.09 11.80 -3.33
#